data_AF-A0A139INY6-F1
#
_entry.id   AF-A0A139INY6-F1
#
_cell.length_a   1.000
_cell.length_b   1.000
_cell.length_c   1.000
_cell.angle_alpha   90.00
_cell.angle_beta   90.00
_cell.angle_gamma   90.00
#
_symmetry.space_group_name_H-M   'P 1'
#
loop_
_entity.id
_entity.type
_entity.pdbx_description
1 polymer ?
#
loop_
_entity_poly.entity_id
_entity_poly.type
_entity_poly.pdbx_seq_one_letter_code
_entity_poly.pdbx_strand_id
1 'polypeptide(L)'
;MSTIATLETEAIVNYLHADIIMKNRSQIQFALSELKRLEHKSPTGMFEKLITRFASTKRPKREDNDDDDSNNNKEKKRAELQSTIEISEAELRRARVIQNQIQMVSGVIIVVLTAKSKLKEVSGGMLHRIGALTKTLTSSALAKEVECAREALEMRSLRELAEERARNVEIEVARSAFLKVEGKWEAMRALGEWEGLSRRR
;
A
#
# COMPACT_ATOMS: atom_id res chain seq x y z
N MET A 1 10.73 -12.58 -17.18
CA MET A 1 9.58 -12.74 -16.26
C MET A 1 8.31 -12.56 -17.09
N SER A 2 7.31 -13.43 -16.95
CA SER A 2 6.05 -13.34 -17.73
C SER A 2 5.17 -12.19 -17.22
N THR A 3 4.70 -11.35 -18.15
CA THR A 3 3.83 -10.16 -17.97
C THR A 3 2.53 -10.48 -17.22
N ILE A 4 2.06 -11.71 -17.31
CA ILE A 4 0.78 -12.16 -16.74
C ILE A 4 0.84 -12.23 -15.20
N ALA A 5 1.97 -12.66 -14.63
CA ALA A 5 2.09 -12.74 -13.18
C ALA A 5 2.18 -11.36 -12.52
N THR A 6 2.73 -10.37 -13.23
CA THR A 6 2.76 -8.98 -12.78
C THR A 6 1.33 -8.43 -12.68
N LEU A 7 0.52 -8.65 -13.73
CA LEU A 7 -0.88 -8.23 -13.78
C LEU A 7 -1.76 -8.93 -12.72
N GLU A 8 -1.55 -10.23 -12.52
CA GLU A 8 -2.31 -10.96 -11.49
C GLU A 8 -1.93 -10.54 -10.06
N THR A 9 -0.66 -10.20 -9.84
CA THR A 9 -0.24 -9.69 -8.53
C THR A 9 -0.75 -8.27 -8.30
N GLU A 10 -0.79 -7.43 -9.34
CA GLU A 10 -1.39 -6.09 -9.28
C GLU A 10 -2.89 -6.14 -8.97
N ALA A 11 -3.64 -7.08 -9.57
CA ALA A 11 -5.06 -7.22 -9.30
C ALA A 11 -5.37 -7.61 -7.85
N ILE A 12 -4.62 -8.55 -7.25
CA ILE A 12 -4.77 -8.94 -5.83
C ILE A 12 -4.49 -7.79 -4.90
N VAL A 13 -3.39 -7.07 -5.17
CA VAL A 13 -3.02 -5.87 -4.43
C VAL A 13 -4.12 -4.83 -4.51
N ASN A 14 -4.69 -4.63 -5.70
CA ASN A 14 -5.79 -3.71 -5.90
C ASN A 14 -7.06 -4.20 -5.18
N TYR A 15 -7.39 -5.48 -5.19
CA TYR A 15 -8.57 -5.99 -4.47
C TYR A 15 -8.45 -5.83 -2.95
N LEU A 16 -7.31 -6.18 -2.37
CA LEU A 16 -7.11 -6.12 -0.92
C LEU A 16 -7.00 -4.68 -0.38
N HIS A 17 -6.69 -3.70 -1.24
CA HIS A 17 -6.38 -2.33 -0.81
C HIS A 17 -7.08 -1.21 -1.60
N ALA A 18 -7.94 -1.52 -2.59
CA ALA A 18 -8.56 -0.54 -3.48
C ALA A 18 -9.24 0.57 -2.70
N ASP A 19 -10.05 0.21 -1.71
CA ASP A 19 -10.83 1.18 -0.93
C ASP A 19 -9.94 2.06 -0.05
N ILE A 20 -8.93 1.48 0.61
CA ILE A 20 -8.03 2.24 1.48
C ILE A 20 -7.16 3.19 0.65
N ILE A 21 -6.62 2.74 -0.48
CA ILE A 21 -5.76 3.55 -1.35
C ILE A 21 -6.58 4.63 -2.05
N MET A 22 -7.74 4.31 -2.61
CA MET A 22 -8.59 5.30 -3.27
C MET A 22 -9.14 6.32 -2.28
N LYS A 23 -9.68 5.89 -1.14
CA LYS A 23 -10.25 6.80 -0.13
C LYS A 23 -9.20 7.78 0.40
N ASN A 24 -8.02 7.29 0.76
CA ASN A 24 -6.96 8.16 1.27
C ASN A 24 -6.38 9.10 0.20
N ARG A 25 -6.25 8.65 -1.05
CA ARG A 25 -5.85 9.54 -2.16
C ARG A 25 -6.86 10.66 -2.37
N SER A 26 -8.15 10.35 -2.36
CA SER A 26 -9.22 11.33 -2.50
C SER A 26 -9.26 12.31 -1.32
N GLN A 27 -9.06 11.82 -0.09
CA GLN A 27 -9.00 12.66 1.11
C GLN A 27 -7.80 13.63 1.07
N ILE A 28 -6.62 13.18 0.65
CA ILE A 28 -5.45 14.04 0.47
C ILE A 28 -5.69 15.07 -0.62
N GLN A 29 -6.24 14.68 -1.78
CA GLN A 29 -6.54 15.61 -2.86
C GLN A 29 -7.56 16.67 -2.44
N PHE A 30 -8.61 16.27 -1.72
CA PHE A 30 -9.58 17.20 -1.16
C PHE A 30 -8.91 18.17 -0.18
N ALA A 31 -8.14 17.68 0.79
CA ALA A 31 -7.48 18.51 1.79
C ALA A 31 -6.47 19.48 1.16
N LEU A 32 -5.69 19.04 0.17
CA LEU A 32 -4.79 19.90 -0.59
C LEU A 32 -5.54 20.96 -1.41
N SER A 33 -6.70 20.61 -1.98
CA SER A 33 -7.53 21.57 -2.73
C SER A 33 -8.13 22.65 -1.82
N GLU A 34 -8.55 22.28 -0.61
CA GLU A 34 -9.09 23.20 0.38
C GLU A 34 -8.01 24.08 1.00
N LEU A 35 -6.81 23.55 1.28
CA LEU A 35 -5.66 24.35 1.67
C LEU A 35 -5.30 25.38 0.59
N LYS A 36 -5.25 24.97 -0.69
CA LYS A 36 -5.01 25.91 -1.80
C LYS A 36 -6.08 26.99 -1.91
N ARG A 37 -7.34 26.66 -1.60
CA ARG A 37 -8.45 27.64 -1.56
C ARG A 37 -8.36 28.59 -0.37
N LEU A 38 -7.84 28.13 0.77
CA LEU A 38 -7.56 28.97 1.93
C LEU A 38 -6.33 29.87 1.72
N GLU A 39 -5.33 29.40 0.97
CA GLU A 39 -4.12 30.16 0.62
C GLU A 39 -4.33 31.14 -0.54
N HIS A 40 -5.16 30.76 -1.53
CA HIS A 40 -5.67 31.72 -2.51
C HIS A 40 -6.64 32.66 -1.82
N LYS A 41 -6.10 33.80 -1.38
CA LYS A 41 -6.87 35.02 -1.14
C LYS A 41 -7.97 35.09 -2.18
N SER A 42 -9.21 35.05 -1.72
CA SER A 42 -10.37 35.41 -2.52
C SER A 42 -10.01 36.65 -3.37
N PRO A 43 -10.39 36.71 -4.66
CA PRO A 43 -10.17 37.89 -5.49
C PRO A 43 -10.89 39.16 -4.98
N THR A 44 -11.56 39.09 -3.83
CA THR A 44 -12.20 40.21 -3.15
C THR A 44 -11.24 41.34 -2.80
N GLY A 45 -9.93 41.10 -2.64
CA GLY A 45 -8.99 42.17 -2.33
C GLY A 45 -8.83 43.27 -3.40
N MET A 46 -9.17 43.00 -4.67
CA MET A 46 -9.12 44.02 -5.74
C MET A 46 -10.50 44.62 -6.01
N PHE A 47 -11.56 43.82 -5.96
CA PHE A 47 -12.94 44.26 -6.16
C PHE A 47 -13.48 45.06 -4.95
N GLU A 48 -13.20 44.65 -3.71
CA GLU A 48 -13.51 45.44 -2.51
C GLU A 48 -12.69 46.71 -2.45
N LYS A 49 -11.43 46.73 -2.92
CA LYS A 49 -10.63 47.96 -3.05
C LYS A 49 -11.19 48.93 -4.12
N LEU A 50 -11.80 48.41 -5.17
CA LEU A 50 -12.51 49.21 -6.19
C LEU A 50 -13.84 49.77 -5.65
N ILE A 51 -14.61 48.94 -4.94
CA ILE A 51 -15.88 49.36 -4.33
C ILE A 51 -15.64 50.35 -3.18
N THR A 52 -14.63 50.12 -2.33
CA THR A 52 -14.25 51.06 -1.25
C THR A 52 -13.66 52.36 -1.80
N ARG A 53 -12.92 52.37 -2.91
CA ARG A 53 -12.50 53.63 -3.55
C ARG A 53 -13.68 54.46 -4.04
N PHE A 54 -14.70 53.84 -4.62
CA PHE A 54 -15.93 54.55 -5.03
C PHE A 54 -16.82 54.97 -3.84
N ALA A 55 -16.85 54.19 -2.76
CA ALA A 55 -17.60 54.53 -1.55
C ALA A 55 -16.87 55.56 -0.66
N SER A 56 -15.54 55.65 -0.73
CA SER A 56 -14.71 56.53 0.12
C SER A 56 -14.83 58.03 -0.18
N THR A 57 -15.56 58.43 -1.23
CA THR A 57 -15.85 59.85 -1.49
C THR A 57 -16.94 60.46 -0.60
N LYS A 58 -17.67 59.70 0.23
CA LYS A 58 -18.62 60.27 1.23
C LYS A 58 -18.75 59.42 2.52
N ARG A 59 -17.92 59.75 3.54
CA ARG A 59 -18.14 59.61 5.02
C ARG A 59 -18.23 58.18 5.64
N PRO A 60 -18.07 58.06 6.99
CA PRO A 60 -16.86 58.22 7.80
C PRO A 60 -16.45 56.90 8.52
N LYS A 61 -15.25 56.91 9.13
CA LYS A 61 -14.65 55.82 9.92
C LYS A 61 -15.61 55.24 10.97
N ARG A 62 -15.93 53.95 10.86
CA ARG A 62 -16.22 53.09 12.01
C ARG A 62 -14.96 52.26 12.28
N GLU A 63 -14.61 52.15 13.55
CA GLU A 63 -13.57 51.23 14.02
C GLU A 63 -14.15 49.81 13.94
N ASP A 64 -13.70 49.03 12.96
CA ASP A 64 -14.01 47.61 12.84
C ASP A 64 -13.02 46.85 13.74
N ASN A 65 -13.51 46.31 14.86
CA ASN A 65 -12.78 45.44 15.78
C ASN A 65 -13.13 43.95 15.54
N ASP A 66 -13.39 43.55 14.28
CA ASP A 66 -13.93 42.22 13.96
C ASP A 66 -12.94 41.28 13.21
N ASP A 67 -11.64 41.61 13.16
CA ASP A 67 -10.65 40.82 12.39
C ASP A 67 -9.98 39.65 13.15
N ASP A 68 -10.11 39.56 14.48
CA ASP A 68 -9.40 38.54 15.27
C ASP A 68 -10.09 37.16 15.28
N ASP A 69 -11.43 37.09 15.29
CA ASP A 69 -12.18 35.82 15.29
C ASP A 69 -12.15 35.10 13.92
N SER A 70 -11.95 35.86 12.84
CA SER A 70 -11.85 35.35 11.45
C SER A 70 -10.53 34.61 11.20
N ASN A 71 -9.42 35.12 11.73
CA ASN A 71 -8.11 34.50 11.57
C ASN A 71 -7.96 33.22 12.39
N ASN A 72 -8.50 33.22 13.62
CA ASN A 72 -8.42 32.06 14.51
C ASN A 72 -9.18 30.84 13.93
N ASN A 73 -10.34 31.08 13.29
CA ASN A 73 -11.09 30.02 12.61
C ASN A 73 -10.38 29.48 11.35
N LYS A 74 -9.65 30.33 10.61
CA LYS A 74 -8.88 29.91 9.43
C LYS A 74 -7.66 29.09 9.82
N GLU A 75 -6.94 29.49 10.86
CA GLU A 75 -5.79 28.73 11.37
C GLU A 75 -6.22 27.38 11.93
N LYS A 76 -7.33 27.32 12.67
CA LYS A 76 -7.90 26.06 13.16
C LYS A 76 -8.26 25.11 12.01
N LYS A 77 -8.98 25.61 10.98
CA LYS A 77 -9.32 24.82 9.80
C LYS A 77 -8.08 24.37 9.01
N ARG A 78 -7.03 25.20 8.96
CA ARG A 78 -5.75 24.84 8.34
C ARG A 78 -5.07 23.70 9.09
N ALA A 79 -5.03 23.77 10.42
CA ALA A 79 -4.46 22.71 11.26
C ALA A 79 -5.23 21.39 11.13
N GLU A 80 -6.56 21.44 11.07
CA GLU A 80 -7.42 20.26 10.86
C GLU A 80 -7.18 19.60 9.50
N LEU A 81 -7.07 20.39 8.42
CA LEU A 81 -6.75 19.88 7.08
C LEU A 81 -5.33 19.31 7.01
N GLN A 82 -4.36 19.95 7.68
CA GLN A 82 -2.99 19.47 7.75
C GLN A 82 -2.90 18.12 8.48
N SER A 83 -3.59 18.00 9.62
CA SER A 83 -3.70 16.74 10.38
C SER A 83 -4.33 15.62 9.54
N THR A 84 -5.36 15.96 8.76
CA THR A 84 -6.01 15.00 7.83
C THR A 84 -5.02 14.48 6.79
N ILE A 85 -4.17 15.35 6.23
CA ILE A 85 -3.12 14.95 5.27
C ILE A 85 -2.12 14.00 5.95
N GLU A 86 -1.62 14.34 7.13
CA GLU A 86 -0.63 13.54 7.85
C GLU A 86 -1.15 12.13 8.17
N ILE A 87 -2.40 12.03 8.63
CA ILE A 87 -3.05 10.76 8.93
C ILE A 87 -3.23 9.94 7.65
N SER A 88 -3.80 10.52 6.59
CA SER A 88 -4.00 9.81 5.32
C SER A 88 -2.68 9.41 4.65
N GLU A 89 -1.61 10.19 4.79
CA GLU A 89 -0.28 9.80 4.32
C GLU A 89 0.29 8.62 5.11
N ALA A 90 0.11 8.60 6.44
CA ALA A 90 0.53 7.48 7.27
C ALA A 90 -0.23 6.20 6.88
N GLU A 91 -1.53 6.29 6.63
CA GLU A 91 -2.35 5.17 6.15
C GLU A 91 -1.89 4.68 4.77
N LEU A 92 -1.55 5.57 3.84
CA LEU A 92 -0.98 5.19 2.54
C LEU A 92 0.37 4.51 2.67
N ARG A 93 1.25 5.00 3.56
CA ARG A 93 2.54 4.34 3.85
C ARG A 93 2.30 2.91 4.36
N ARG A 94 1.36 2.73 5.28
CA ARG A 94 0.99 1.41 5.81
C ARG A 94 0.42 0.49 4.72
N ALA A 95 -0.49 0.99 3.89
CA ALA A 95 -1.06 0.24 2.79
C ALA A 95 0.02 -0.24 1.79
N ARG A 96 1.01 0.59 1.49
CA ARG A 96 2.16 0.21 0.63
C ARG A 96 3.02 -0.90 1.25
N VAL A 97 3.25 -0.85 2.56
CA VAL A 97 4.01 -1.91 3.26
C VAL A 97 3.27 -3.25 3.14
N ILE A 98 1.96 -3.26 3.37
CA ILE A 98 1.14 -4.47 3.25
C ILE A 98 1.09 -4.95 1.79
N GLN A 99 0.95 -4.04 0.82
CA GLN A 99 1.05 -4.35 -0.61
C GLN A 99 2.37 -5.05 -0.95
N ASN A 100 3.50 -4.54 -0.46
CA ASN A 100 4.80 -5.17 -0.67
C ASN A 100 4.89 -6.56 -0.02
N GLN A 101 4.30 -6.74 1.17
CA GLN A 101 4.24 -8.03 1.86
C GLN A 101 3.42 -9.06 1.07
N ILE A 102 2.25 -8.66 0.54
CA ILE A 102 1.39 -9.49 -0.32
C ILE A 102 2.13 -9.94 -1.58
N GLN A 103 2.76 -8.98 -2.29
CA GLN A 103 3.55 -9.28 -3.49
C GLN A 103 4.68 -10.26 -3.19
N MET A 104 5.36 -10.08 -2.05
CA MET A 104 6.46 -10.93 -1.63
C MET A 104 5.99 -12.35 -1.28
N VAL A 105 4.93 -12.49 -0.47
CA VAL A 105 4.40 -13.80 -0.04
C VAL A 105 3.88 -14.60 -1.24
N SER A 106 3.11 -13.96 -2.13
CA SER A 106 2.65 -14.57 -3.37
C SER A 106 3.83 -15.07 -4.23
N GLY A 107 4.84 -14.22 -4.45
CA GLY A 107 6.02 -14.59 -5.22
C GLY A 107 6.84 -15.72 -4.60
N VAL A 108 7.01 -15.70 -3.27
CA VAL A 108 7.71 -16.74 -2.51
C VAL A 108 6.99 -18.08 -2.61
N ILE A 109 5.65 -18.11 -2.47
CA ILE A 109 4.85 -19.33 -2.61
C ILE A 109 5.01 -19.93 -4.01
N ILE A 110 4.91 -19.10 -5.06
CA ILE A 110 5.08 -19.56 -6.44
C ILE A 110 6.46 -20.20 -6.63
N VAL A 111 7.55 -19.54 -6.18
CA VAL A 111 8.91 -20.09 -6.33
C VAL A 111 9.07 -21.41 -5.59
N VAL A 112 8.56 -21.49 -4.35
CA VAL A 112 8.65 -22.70 -3.53
C VAL A 112 7.87 -23.87 -4.17
N LEU A 113 6.64 -23.62 -4.64
CA LEU A 113 5.81 -24.62 -5.30
C LEU A 113 6.40 -25.05 -6.66
N THR A 114 6.93 -24.11 -7.44
CA THR A 114 7.64 -24.40 -8.70
C THR A 114 8.87 -25.28 -8.44
N ALA A 115 9.68 -24.93 -7.44
CA ALA A 115 10.84 -25.72 -7.05
C ALA A 115 10.43 -27.12 -6.57
N LYS A 116 9.37 -27.24 -5.78
CA LYS A 116 8.81 -28.52 -5.33
C LYS A 116 8.45 -29.43 -6.49
N SER A 117 7.79 -28.87 -7.51
CA SER A 117 7.38 -29.61 -8.70
C SER A 117 8.59 -30.10 -9.51
N LYS A 118 9.61 -29.25 -9.68
CA LYS A 118 10.81 -29.58 -10.48
C LYS A 118 11.80 -30.50 -9.79
N LEU A 119 11.93 -30.41 -8.48
CA LEU A 119 12.98 -31.10 -7.73
C LEU A 119 12.50 -32.41 -7.10
N LYS A 120 11.26 -32.83 -7.42
CA LYS A 120 10.57 -34.00 -6.85
C LYS A 120 11.36 -35.32 -6.88
N GLU A 121 12.39 -35.40 -7.74
CA GLU A 121 13.16 -36.63 -7.96
C GLU A 121 14.68 -36.47 -7.78
N VAL A 122 15.20 -35.26 -7.47
CA VAL A 122 16.64 -34.95 -7.64
C VAL A 122 17.39 -34.72 -6.32
N SER A 123 16.72 -34.30 -5.24
CA SER A 123 17.42 -34.01 -3.96
C SER A 123 16.50 -34.18 -2.75
N GLY A 124 16.63 -35.30 -2.04
CA GLY A 124 15.81 -35.63 -0.87
C GLY A 124 15.90 -34.61 0.27
N GLY A 125 17.10 -34.09 0.55
CA GLY A 125 17.30 -33.06 1.58
C GLY A 125 16.66 -31.71 1.22
N MET A 126 16.76 -31.29 -0.04
CA MET A 126 16.16 -30.05 -0.52
C MET A 126 14.63 -30.16 -0.60
N LEU A 127 14.09 -31.31 -1.01
CA LEU A 127 12.66 -31.60 -1.01
C LEU A 127 12.02 -31.46 0.37
N HIS A 128 12.71 -31.94 1.42
CA HIS A 128 12.23 -31.81 2.79
C HIS A 128 12.13 -30.33 3.20
N ARG A 129 13.17 -29.53 2.90
CA ARG A 129 13.19 -28.08 3.20
C ARG A 129 12.11 -27.31 2.44
N ILE A 130 11.95 -27.60 1.14
CA ILE A 130 10.85 -27.07 0.32
C ILE A 130 9.50 -27.44 0.92
N GLY A 131 9.32 -28.70 1.36
CA GLY A 131 8.09 -29.17 1.99
C GLY A 131 7.76 -28.41 3.27
N ALA A 132 8.75 -28.21 4.15
CA ALA A 132 8.61 -27.45 5.38
C ALA A 132 8.24 -25.99 5.10
N LEU A 133 8.97 -25.32 4.19
CA LEU A 133 8.72 -23.93 3.84
C LEU A 133 7.35 -23.74 3.17
N THR A 134 6.96 -24.65 2.27
CA THR A 134 5.62 -24.68 1.65
C THR A 134 4.56 -24.70 2.75
N LYS A 135 4.66 -25.65 3.69
CA LYS A 135 3.69 -25.82 4.77
C LYS A 135 3.55 -24.54 5.59
N THR A 136 4.67 -23.94 6.01
CA THR A 136 4.66 -22.69 6.78
C THR A 136 4.00 -21.56 6.02
N LEU A 137 4.37 -21.34 4.76
CA LEU A 137 3.82 -20.28 3.92
C LEU A 137 2.32 -20.45 3.68
N THR A 138 1.89 -21.64 3.26
CA THR A 138 0.47 -21.94 2.99
C THR A 138 -0.40 -21.92 4.25
N SER A 139 0.22 -22.12 5.42
CA SER A 139 -0.50 -22.04 6.71
C SER A 139 -0.63 -20.62 7.25
N SER A 140 0.12 -19.65 6.70
CA SER A 140 0.08 -18.27 7.16
C SER A 140 -1.28 -17.61 6.86
N ALA A 141 -1.77 -16.77 7.77
CA ALA A 141 -3.01 -16.00 7.57
C ALA A 141 -2.94 -15.15 6.29
N LEU A 142 -1.79 -14.51 6.05
CA LEU A 142 -1.55 -13.70 4.86
C LEU A 142 -1.65 -14.52 3.56
N ALA A 143 -1.15 -15.75 3.53
CA ALA A 143 -1.31 -16.60 2.34
C ALA A 143 -2.77 -16.99 2.07
N LYS A 144 -3.56 -17.20 3.14
CA LYS A 144 -5.00 -17.48 3.00
C LYS A 144 -5.75 -16.26 2.48
N GLU A 145 -5.46 -15.08 3.01
CA GLU A 145 -6.04 -13.83 2.52
C GLU A 145 -5.70 -13.59 1.05
N VAL A 146 -4.47 -13.90 0.64
CA VAL A 146 -4.05 -13.83 -0.77
C VAL A 146 -4.86 -14.79 -1.64
N GLU A 147 -5.03 -16.05 -1.24
CA GLU A 147 -5.81 -17.00 -2.06
C GLU A 147 -7.30 -16.67 -2.08
N CYS A 148 -7.90 -16.25 -0.97
CA CYS A 148 -9.29 -15.79 -0.96
C CYS A 148 -9.49 -14.57 -1.87
N ALA A 149 -8.53 -13.63 -1.89
CA ALA A 149 -8.55 -12.50 -2.82
C ALA A 149 -8.44 -12.95 -4.28
N ARG A 150 -7.63 -13.97 -4.57
CA ARG A 150 -7.51 -14.53 -5.93
C ARG A 150 -8.81 -15.18 -6.36
N GLU A 151 -9.43 -15.99 -5.51
CA GLU A 151 -10.73 -16.60 -5.75
C GLU A 151 -11.82 -15.55 -6.01
N ALA A 152 -11.88 -14.52 -5.17
CA ALA A 152 -12.85 -13.43 -5.32
C ALA A 152 -12.68 -12.61 -6.61
N LEU A 153 -11.47 -12.61 -7.17
CA LEU A 153 -11.13 -11.97 -8.44
C LEU A 153 -11.21 -12.92 -9.64
N GLU A 154 -11.69 -14.15 -9.45
CA GLU A 154 -11.72 -15.20 -10.48
C GLU A 154 -10.33 -15.45 -11.11
N MET A 155 -9.27 -15.25 -10.32
CA MET A 155 -7.90 -15.50 -10.74
C MET A 155 -7.53 -16.95 -10.51
N ARG A 156 -6.56 -17.43 -11.30
CA ARG A 156 -5.93 -18.75 -11.13
C ARG A 156 -5.38 -18.91 -9.72
N SER A 157 -5.29 -20.11 -9.16
CA SER A 157 -4.65 -20.30 -7.85
C SER A 157 -3.13 -20.08 -7.92
N LEU A 158 -2.47 -19.78 -6.79
CA LEU A 158 -1.00 -19.74 -6.73
C LEU A 158 -0.38 -21.09 -7.13
N ARG A 159 -1.11 -22.18 -6.89
CA ARG A 159 -0.70 -23.53 -7.29
C ARG A 159 -0.71 -23.71 -8.80
N GLU A 160 -1.78 -23.32 -9.48
CA GLU A 160 -1.87 -23.41 -10.95
C GLU A 160 -0.77 -22.59 -11.62
N LEU A 161 -0.52 -21.37 -11.13
CA LEU A 161 0.61 -20.54 -11.57
C LEU A 161 1.96 -21.23 -11.38
N ALA A 162 2.17 -21.84 -10.21
CA ALA A 162 3.41 -22.52 -9.90
C ALA A 162 3.65 -23.74 -10.79
N GLU A 163 2.59 -24.50 -11.10
CA GLU A 163 2.61 -25.66 -12.00
C GLU A 163 2.88 -25.23 -13.44
N GLU A 164 2.23 -24.16 -13.93
CA GLU A 164 2.51 -23.58 -15.24
C GLU A 164 3.96 -23.13 -15.36
N ARG A 165 4.46 -22.40 -14.35
CA ARG A 165 5.85 -21.94 -14.34
C ARG A 165 6.83 -23.08 -14.23
N ALA A 166 6.50 -24.12 -13.46
CA ALA A 166 7.30 -25.32 -13.41
C ALA A 166 7.49 -25.86 -14.83
N ARG A 167 6.45 -26.05 -15.64
CA ARG A 167 6.63 -26.57 -17.02
C ARG A 167 7.75 -25.88 -17.81
N ASN A 168 7.84 -24.56 -17.69
CA ASN A 168 8.74 -23.72 -18.50
C ASN A 168 10.10 -23.40 -17.86
N VAL A 169 10.35 -23.79 -16.61
CA VAL A 169 11.59 -23.43 -15.91
C VAL A 169 12.57 -24.61 -15.84
N GLU A 170 13.85 -24.31 -16.03
CA GLU A 170 14.93 -25.28 -15.85
C GLU A 170 15.16 -25.62 -14.37
N ILE A 171 15.62 -26.84 -14.09
CA ILE A 171 15.80 -27.36 -12.73
C ILE A 171 16.82 -26.51 -11.95
N GLU A 172 17.94 -26.11 -12.56
CA GLU A 172 18.97 -25.30 -11.90
C GLU A 172 18.48 -23.88 -11.59
N VAL A 173 17.64 -23.30 -12.46
CA VAL A 173 17.00 -22.00 -12.22
C VAL A 173 16.03 -22.10 -11.04
N ALA A 174 15.23 -23.16 -10.97
CA ALA A 174 14.33 -23.41 -9.84
C ALA A 174 15.10 -23.60 -8.52
N ARG A 175 16.21 -24.33 -8.56
CA ARG A 175 17.10 -24.55 -7.42
C ARG A 175 17.71 -23.24 -6.91
N SER A 176 18.28 -22.43 -7.81
CA SER A 176 18.87 -21.14 -7.47
C SER A 176 17.83 -20.17 -6.88
N ALA A 177 16.63 -20.12 -7.48
CA ALA A 177 15.54 -19.29 -7.01
C ALA A 177 15.06 -19.72 -5.61
N PHE A 178 14.94 -21.02 -5.36
CA PHE A 178 14.58 -21.56 -4.05
C PHE A 178 15.60 -21.15 -2.98
N LEU A 179 16.90 -21.34 -3.21
CA LEU A 179 17.94 -20.97 -2.24
C LEU A 179 17.93 -19.47 -1.90
N LYS A 180 17.67 -18.60 -2.89
CA LYS A 180 17.52 -17.15 -2.67
C LYS A 180 16.29 -16.83 -1.81
N VAL A 181 15.17 -17.51 -2.07
CA VAL A 181 13.93 -17.33 -1.30
C VAL A 181 14.09 -17.83 0.13
N GLU A 182 14.77 -18.95 0.31
CA GLU A 182 15.03 -19.53 1.62
C GLU A 182 15.90 -18.62 2.48
N GLY A 183 16.99 -18.07 1.94
CA GLY A 183 17.81 -17.09 2.66
C GLY A 183 17.04 -15.81 3.04
N LYS A 184 16.14 -15.34 2.15
CA LYS A 184 15.26 -14.20 2.47
C LYS A 184 14.23 -14.55 3.55
N TRP A 185 13.67 -15.75 3.50
CA TRP A 185 12.70 -16.23 4.49
C TRP A 185 13.34 -16.40 5.87
N GLU A 186 14.53 -16.98 5.93
CA GLU A 186 15.30 -17.11 7.17
C GLU A 186 15.66 -15.73 7.74
N ALA A 187 16.07 -14.78 6.89
CA ALA A 187 16.31 -13.40 7.31
C ALA A 187 15.04 -12.71 7.85
N MET A 188 13.87 -12.90 7.21
CA MET A 188 12.60 -12.38 7.73
C MET A 188 12.18 -13.04 9.03
N ARG A 189 12.37 -14.36 9.17
CA ARG A 189 12.07 -15.07 10.41
C ARG A 189 12.94 -14.54 11.54
N ALA A 190 14.25 -14.39 11.30
CA ALA A 190 15.18 -13.83 12.26
C ALA A 190 14.83 -12.39 12.65
N LEU A 191 14.41 -11.56 11.68
CA LEU A 191 13.93 -10.21 11.94
C LEU A 191 12.64 -10.22 12.80
N GLY A 192 11.67 -11.08 12.47
CA GLY A 192 10.44 -11.22 13.26
C GLY A 192 10.66 -11.80 14.66
N GLU A 193 11.68 -12.64 14.85
CA GLU A 193 12.15 -13.10 16.17
C GLU A 193 12.79 -11.96 16.96
N TRP A 194 13.62 -11.14 16.30
CA TRP A 194 14.29 -9.99 16.91
C TRP A 194 13.33 -8.86 17.29
N GLU A 195 12.30 -8.60 16.47
CA GLU A 195 11.23 -7.62 16.74
C GLU A 195 10.20 -8.13 17.77
N GLY A 196 10.34 -9.37 18.26
CA GLY A 196 9.41 -9.98 19.23
C GLY A 196 8.05 -10.37 18.65
N LEU A 197 7.87 -10.30 17.33
CA LEU A 197 6.64 -10.67 16.62
C LEU A 197 6.43 -12.19 16.58
N SER A 198 7.49 -13.00 16.63
CA SER A 198 7.38 -14.47 16.59
C SER A 198 7.11 -15.13 17.95
N ARG A 199 7.08 -14.37 19.06
CA ARG A 199 6.75 -14.90 20.38
C ARG A 199 5.26 -14.76 20.66
N ARG A 200 4.43 -15.57 19.99
CA ARG A 200 3.14 -16.08 20.50
C ARG A 200 2.57 -17.19 19.60
N ARG A 201 2.74 -18.43 20.09
CA ARG A 201 1.97 -19.68 19.87
C ARG A 201 1.70 -20.15 18.45
#